data_AF-A0A3D1HVB1-F1
#
_entry.id   AF-A0A3D1HVB1-F1
#
_cell.length_a   1.000
_cell.length_b   1.000
_cell.length_c   1.000
_cell.angle_alpha   90.00
_cell.angle_beta   90.00
_cell.angle_gamma   90.00
#
_symmetry.space_group_name_H-M   'P 1'
#
loop_
_entity.id
_entity.type
_entity.pdbx_description
1 polymer ?
#
loop_
_entity_poly.entity_id
_entity_poly.type
_entity_poly.pdbx_seq_one_letter_code
_entity_poly.pdbx_strand_id
1 'polypeptide(L)'
;MEYYISTVIITQLSLLTLNVLISKNKVLSKHKKKGTIIALLLVMICSLAEFFGVLIDGSIIFSRAVHMAVKYIEFCTAPIIPVAFATAFYPIKSPKIVFIPNVIHIAIETISLFYGFIFYVDKKIFIIMARHI
;
A
#
# COMPACT_ATOMS: atom_id res chain seq x y z
N MET A 1 -1.92 18.22 -10.26
CA MET A 1 -1.04 17.11 -10.72
C MET A 1 0.43 17.38 -10.46
N GLU A 2 0.99 18.53 -10.86
CA GLU A 2 2.42 18.82 -10.64
C GLU A 2 2.85 18.75 -9.17
N TYR A 3 2.14 19.45 -8.27
CA TYR A 3 2.40 19.37 -6.83
C TYR A 3 2.32 17.95 -6.27
N TYR A 4 1.39 17.12 -6.77
CA TYR A 4 1.23 15.74 -6.33
C TYR A 4 2.40 14.84 -6.77
N ILE A 5 2.87 15.01 -8.01
CA ILE A 5 4.06 14.30 -8.52
C ILE A 5 5.28 14.68 -7.67
N SER A 6 5.46 15.98 -7.38
CA SER A 6 6.54 16.45 -6.52
C SER A 6 6.47 15.85 -5.12
N THR A 7 5.29 15.79 -4.49
CA THR A 7 5.13 15.18 -3.17
C THR A 7 5.46 13.69 -3.18
N VAL A 8 5.07 12.95 -4.22
CA VAL A 8 5.37 11.52 -4.33
C VAL A 8 6.89 11.30 -4.47
N ILE A 9 7.56 12.08 -5.32
CA ILE A 9 9.02 11.99 -5.51
C ILE A 9 9.75 12.29 -4.19
N ILE A 10 9.41 13.40 -3.52
CA ILE A 10 10.01 13.77 -2.23
C ILE A 10 9.76 12.67 -1.18
N THR A 11 8.56 12.09 -1.17
CA THR A 11 8.20 10.99 -0.27
C THR A 11 9.07 9.76 -0.52
N GLN A 12 9.23 9.33 -1.79
CA GLN A 12 10.08 8.18 -2.13
C GLN A 12 11.54 8.39 -1.73
N LEU A 13 12.08 9.59 -2.01
CA LEU A 13 13.46 9.92 -1.63
C LEU A 13 13.63 9.91 -0.11
N SER A 14 12.68 10.49 0.63
CA SER A 14 12.70 10.51 2.10
C SER A 14 12.65 9.11 2.70
N LEU A 15 11.77 8.24 2.17
CA LEU A 15 11.66 6.84 2.60
C LEU A 15 12.92 6.03 2.27
N LEU A 16 13.54 6.29 1.11
CA LEU A 16 14.82 5.67 0.73
C LEU A 16 15.94 6.09 1.68
N THR A 17 16.07 7.38 1.97
CA THR A 17 17.05 7.89 2.93
C THR A 17 16.83 7.29 4.31
N LEU A 18 15.59 7.24 4.79
CA LEU A 18 15.26 6.63 6.08
C LEU A 18 15.62 5.13 6.11
N ASN A 19 15.35 4.39 5.03
CA ASN A 19 15.75 2.99 4.90
C ASN A 19 17.27 2.79 5.01
N VAL A 20 18.06 3.65 4.36
CA VAL A 20 19.52 3.63 4.45
C VAL A 20 19.99 3.93 5.88
N LEU A 21 19.40 4.95 6.53
CA LEU A 21 19.71 5.32 7.91
C LEU A 21 19.43 4.18 8.89
N ILE A 22 18.26 3.54 8.78
CA ILE A 22 17.89 2.39 9.62
C ILE A 22 18.82 1.20 9.35
N SER A 23 19.18 0.96 8.09
CA SER A 23 20.10 -0.12 7.72
C SER A 23 21.48 0.04 8.37
N LYS A 24 22.00 1.28 8.44
CA LYS A 24 23.29 1.60 9.06
C LYS A 24 23.22 1.84 10.57
N ASN A 25 22.02 1.93 11.15
CA ASN A 25 21.82 2.20 12.58
C ASN A 25 22.42 1.07 13.45
N LYS A 26 23.29 1.41 14.41
CA LYS A 26 23.92 0.42 15.33
C LYS A 26 23.16 0.21 16.64
N VAL A 27 22.21 1.08 16.96
CA VAL A 27 21.43 1.05 18.21
C VAL A 27 20.26 0.07 18.11
N LEU A 28 19.62 -0.01 16.95
CA LEU A 28 18.49 -0.91 16.71
C LEU A 28 18.96 -2.37 16.62
N SER A 29 18.29 -3.24 17.40
CA SER A 29 18.44 -4.69 17.27
C SER A 29 18.17 -5.17 15.84
N LYS A 30 18.79 -6.28 15.42
CA LYS A 30 18.62 -6.85 14.07
C LYS A 30 17.16 -7.09 13.69
N HIS A 31 16.33 -7.55 14.63
CA HIS A 31 14.89 -7.77 14.42
C HIS A 31 14.15 -6.46 14.11
N LYS A 32 14.26 -5.47 15.00
CA LYS A 32 13.65 -4.14 14.82
C LYS A 32 14.06 -3.52 13.49
N LYS A 33 15.37 -3.56 13.18
CA LYS A 33 15.91 -3.06 11.92
C LYS A 33 15.25 -3.71 10.70
N LYS A 34 15.23 -5.05 10.64
CA LYS A 34 14.65 -5.79 9.52
C LYS A 34 13.15 -5.48 9.38
N GLY A 35 12.41 -5.49 10.49
CA GLY A 35 10.97 -5.19 10.51
C GLY A 35 10.67 -3.77 10.03
N THR A 36 11.42 -2.76 10.51
CA THR A 36 11.27 -1.37 10.07
C THR A 36 11.60 -1.20 8.58
N ILE A 37 12.66 -1.83 8.08
CA ILE A 37 13.00 -1.78 6.64
C ILE A 37 11.86 -2.38 5.80
N ILE A 38 11.33 -3.54 6.18
CA ILE A 38 10.19 -4.16 5.49
C ILE A 38 8.97 -3.23 5.51
N ALA A 39 8.65 -2.63 6.65
CA ALA A 39 7.53 -1.70 6.77
C ALA A 39 7.71 -0.47 5.85
N LEU A 40 8.90 0.12 5.81
CA LEU A 40 9.19 1.26 4.93
C LEU A 40 9.11 0.90 3.45
N LEU A 41 9.58 -0.29 3.06
CA LEU A 41 9.43 -0.78 1.68
C LEU A 41 7.95 -0.99 1.32
N LEU A 42 7.12 -1.47 2.24
CA LEU A 42 5.67 -1.57 2.02
C LEU A 42 5.02 -0.19 1.82
N VAL A 43 5.44 0.83 2.58
CA VAL A 43 4.97 2.22 2.38
C VAL A 43 5.37 2.74 1.00
N MET A 44 6.60 2.46 0.55
CA MET A 44 7.06 2.84 -0.79
C MET A 44 6.19 2.18 -1.89
N ILE A 45 5.92 0.88 -1.77
CA ILE A 45 5.06 0.15 -2.71
C ILE A 45 3.63 0.72 -2.71
N CYS A 46 3.05 0.94 -1.53
CA CYS A 46 1.68 1.46 -1.39
C CYS A 46 1.54 2.85 -2.00
N SER A 47 2.48 3.77 -1.70
CA SER A 47 2.44 5.14 -2.23
C SER A 47 2.73 5.21 -3.73
N LEU A 48 3.58 4.33 -4.27
CA LEU A 48 3.76 4.21 -5.71
C LEU A 48 2.52 3.64 -6.40
N ALA A 49 1.87 2.64 -5.78
CA ALA A 49 0.63 2.10 -6.30
C ALA A 49 -0.47 3.19 -6.32
N GLU A 50 -0.63 3.95 -5.24
CA GLU A 50 -1.54 5.09 -5.22
C GLU A 50 -1.24 6.09 -6.35
N PHE A 51 0.03 6.46 -6.51
CA PHE A 51 0.48 7.38 -7.55
C PHE A 51 0.15 6.88 -8.96
N PHE A 52 0.45 5.61 -9.26
CA PHE A 52 0.12 5.01 -10.55
C PHE A 52 -1.39 4.92 -10.75
N GLY A 53 -2.16 4.66 -9.70
CA GLY A 53 -3.62 4.70 -9.74
C GLY A 53 -4.11 6.06 -10.21
N VAL A 54 -3.65 7.14 -9.57
CA VAL A 54 -4.00 8.52 -9.96
C VAL A 54 -3.54 8.87 -11.37
N LEU A 55 -2.35 8.39 -11.80
CA LEU A 55 -1.83 8.66 -13.14
C LEU A 55 -2.63 7.96 -14.25
N ILE A 56 -3.17 6.78 -13.94
CA ILE A 56 -3.95 5.95 -14.88
C ILE A 56 -5.43 6.34 -14.88
N ASP A 57 -5.91 6.99 -13.82
CA ASP A 57 -7.32 7.38 -13.66
C ASP A 57 -7.79 8.26 -14.83
N GLY A 58 -8.91 7.89 -15.45
CA GLY A 58 -9.45 8.58 -16.63
C GLY A 58 -8.65 8.42 -17.95
N SER A 59 -7.55 7.66 -17.98
CA SER A 59 -6.77 7.45 -19.20
C SER A 59 -7.43 6.45 -20.16
N ILE A 60 -7.60 6.85 -21.43
CA ILE A 60 -8.07 5.96 -22.51
C ILE A 60 -6.99 4.94 -22.91
N ILE A 61 -5.72 5.24 -22.62
CA ILE A 61 -4.56 4.48 -23.09
C ILE A 61 -4.32 3.23 -22.22
N PHE A 62 -4.61 3.31 -20.93
CA PHE A 62 -4.34 2.22 -20.00
C PHE A 62 -5.55 1.30 -19.85
N SER A 63 -5.28 -0.01 -19.90
CA SER A 63 -6.33 -1.02 -19.72
C SER A 63 -6.89 -0.97 -18.29
N ARG A 64 -8.20 -1.16 -18.18
CA ARG A 64 -8.93 -1.37 -16.92
C ARG A 64 -8.23 -2.33 -15.96
N ALA A 65 -7.65 -3.41 -16.50
CA ALA A 65 -6.97 -4.43 -15.72
C ALA A 65 -5.74 -3.89 -14.97
N VAL A 66 -5.01 -2.95 -15.60
CA VAL A 66 -3.82 -2.33 -14.98
C VAL A 66 -4.24 -1.41 -13.83
N HIS A 67 -5.28 -0.60 -14.02
CA HIS A 67 -5.80 0.28 -12.97
C HIS A 67 -6.28 -0.52 -11.75
N MET A 68 -7.02 -1.61 -12.00
CA MET A 68 -7.47 -2.53 -10.94
C MET A 68 -6.31 -3.19 -10.20
N ALA A 69 -5.29 -3.67 -10.93
CA ALA A 69 -4.14 -4.33 -10.31
C ALA A 69 -3.38 -3.37 -9.37
N VAL A 70 -3.17 -2.13 -9.81
CA VAL A 70 -2.48 -1.11 -9.02
C VAL A 70 -3.28 -0.74 -7.76
N LYS A 71 -4.59 -0.51 -7.89
CA LYS A 71 -5.45 -0.23 -6.73
C LYS A 71 -5.59 -1.41 -5.77
N TYR A 72 -5.59 -2.63 -6.29
CA TYR A 72 -5.55 -3.82 -5.45
C TYR A 72 -4.28 -3.92 -4.60
N ILE A 73 -3.12 -3.59 -5.18
CA ILE A 73 -1.85 -3.53 -4.43
C ILE A 73 -1.93 -2.48 -3.32
N GLU A 74 -2.43 -1.29 -3.61
CA GLU A 74 -2.62 -0.21 -2.63
C GLU A 74 -3.50 -0.68 -1.46
N PHE A 75 -4.71 -1.19 -1.74
CA PHE A 75 -5.65 -1.61 -0.70
C PHE A 75 -5.22 -2.83 0.10
N CYS A 76 -4.45 -3.75 -0.50
CA CYS A 76 -3.88 -4.88 0.23
C CYS A 76 -2.71 -4.45 1.13
N THR A 77 -1.89 -3.50 0.70
CA THR A 77 -0.68 -3.10 1.44
C THR A 77 -0.95 -2.13 2.57
N ALA A 78 -1.93 -1.24 2.42
CA ALA A 78 -2.32 -0.24 3.42
C ALA A 78 -2.54 -0.80 4.85
N PRO A 79 -3.35 -1.86 5.08
CA PRO A 79 -3.57 -2.41 6.42
C PRO A 79 -2.38 -3.22 6.96
N ILE A 80 -1.50 -3.71 6.09
CA ILE A 80 -0.30 -4.49 6.48
C ILE A 80 0.77 -3.58 7.08
N ILE A 81 0.92 -2.35 6.57
CA ILE A 81 1.93 -1.37 7.03
C ILE A 81 1.93 -1.17 8.55
N PRO A 82 0.81 -0.80 9.21
CA PRO A 82 0.81 -0.59 10.66
C PRO A 82 1.12 -1.87 11.44
N VAL A 83 0.69 -3.03 10.94
CA VAL A 83 1.06 -4.32 11.52
C VAL A 83 2.55 -4.55 11.42
N ALA A 84 3.15 -4.36 10.24
CA ALA A 84 4.59 -4.50 10.03
C ALA A 84 5.39 -3.62 11.00
N PHE A 85 4.99 -2.34 11.19
CA PHE A 85 5.59 -1.48 12.20
C PHE A 85 5.41 -2.00 13.63
N ALA A 86 4.19 -2.39 14.02
CA ALA A 86 3.91 -2.90 15.35
C ALA A 86 4.74 -4.16 15.65
N THR A 87 4.83 -5.09 14.70
CA THR A 87 5.61 -6.34 14.82
C THR A 87 7.12 -6.10 14.93
N ALA A 88 7.61 -4.99 14.37
CA ALA A 88 9.02 -4.63 14.44
C ALA A 88 9.40 -4.18 15.85
N PHE A 89 8.58 -3.34 16.48
CA PHE A 89 8.91 -2.72 17.77
C PHE A 89 8.42 -3.50 18.99
N TYR A 90 7.28 -4.18 18.88
CA TYR A 90 6.61 -4.82 20.00
C TYR A 90 6.48 -6.33 19.80
N PRO A 91 6.70 -7.13 20.86
CA PRO A 91 6.41 -8.56 20.80
C PRO A 91 4.90 -8.77 20.68
N ILE A 92 4.50 -9.53 19.66
CA ILE A 92 3.09 -9.86 19.45
C ILE A 92 2.70 -11.03 20.34
N LYS A 93 1.86 -10.78 21.34
CA LYS A 93 1.35 -11.83 22.24
C LYS A 93 0.43 -12.83 21.53
N SER A 94 -0.35 -12.35 20.56
CA SER A 94 -1.38 -13.16 19.88
C SER A 94 -1.35 -12.89 18.36
N PRO A 95 -0.46 -13.55 17.60
CA PRO A 95 -0.30 -13.27 16.16
C PRO A 95 -1.60 -13.47 15.38
N LYS A 96 -2.41 -14.47 15.75
CA LYS A 96 -3.71 -14.71 15.12
C LYS A 96 -4.61 -13.47 15.13
N ILE A 97 -4.71 -12.76 16.25
CA ILE A 97 -5.59 -11.58 16.38
C ILE A 97 -5.11 -10.42 15.49
N VAL A 98 -3.80 -10.30 15.26
CA VAL A 98 -3.22 -9.23 14.46
C VAL A 98 -3.26 -9.56 12.95
N PHE A 99 -2.99 -10.81 12.58
CA PHE A 99 -2.87 -11.21 11.18
C PHE A 99 -4.21 -11.65 10.55
N ILE A 100 -5.14 -12.24 11.30
CA ILE A 100 -6.44 -12.69 10.76
C ILE A 100 -7.22 -11.54 10.10
N PRO A 101 -7.36 -10.34 10.69
CA PRO A 101 -8.06 -9.24 10.04
C PRO A 101 -7.44 -8.85 8.70
N ASN A 102 -6.11 -8.86 8.59
CA ASN A 102 -5.41 -8.58 7.33
C ASN A 102 -5.67 -9.64 6.27
N VAL A 103 -5.68 -10.92 6.66
CA VAL A 103 -6.01 -12.02 5.74
C VAL A 103 -7.45 -11.91 5.24
N ILE A 104 -8.40 -11.62 6.15
CA ILE A 104 -9.80 -11.40 5.80
C ILE A 104 -9.93 -10.20 4.85
N HIS A 105 -9.25 -9.09 5.13
CA HIS A 105 -9.25 -7.90 4.28
C HIS A 105 -8.77 -8.25 2.86
N ILE A 106 -7.61 -8.89 2.72
CA ILE A 106 -7.06 -9.29 1.41
C ILE A 106 -8.00 -10.26 0.68
N ALA A 107 -8.63 -11.20 1.40
CA ALA A 107 -9.60 -12.12 0.80
C ALA A 107 -10.83 -11.37 0.26
N ILE A 108 -11.35 -10.39 1.00
CA ILE A 108 -12.46 -9.54 0.55
C ILE A 108 -12.06 -8.73 -0.68
N GLU A 109 -10.87 -8.13 -0.68
CA GLU A 109 -10.34 -7.39 -1.84
C GLU A 109 -10.18 -8.30 -3.07
N THR A 110 -9.70 -9.53 -2.87
CA THR A 110 -9.55 -10.52 -3.95
C THR A 110 -10.90 -10.90 -4.55
N ILE A 111 -11.91 -11.17 -3.72
CA ILE A 111 -13.27 -11.46 -4.18
C ILE A 111 -13.84 -10.23 -4.92
N SER A 112 -13.60 -9.05 -4.38
CA SER A 112 -14.05 -7.79 -4.97
C SER A 112 -13.47 -7.53 -6.37
N LEU A 113 -12.25 -7.97 -6.67
CA LEU A 113 -11.68 -7.89 -8.03
C LEU A 113 -12.53 -8.64 -9.08
N PHE A 114 -13.13 -9.77 -8.72
CA PHE A 114 -13.92 -10.59 -9.64
C PHE A 114 -15.38 -10.13 -9.75
N TYR A 115 -15.97 -9.68 -8.64
CA TYR A 115 -17.40 -9.34 -8.57
C TYR A 115 -17.71 -7.84 -8.60
N GLY A 116 -16.70 -6.97 -8.48
CA GLY A 116 -16.84 -5.52 -8.63
C GLY A 116 -17.48 -4.78 -7.45
N PHE A 117 -17.43 -5.33 -6.24
CA PHE A 117 -18.06 -4.72 -5.04
C PHE A 117 -17.37 -3.43 -4.57
N ILE A 118 -16.04 -3.39 -4.58
CA ILE A 118 -15.19 -2.24 -4.20
C ILE A 118 -14.63 -1.56 -5.47
N PHE A 119 -14.32 -2.35 -6.50
CA PHE A 119 -13.85 -1.87 -7.79
C PHE A 119 -15.03 -1.65 -8.76
N TYR A 120 -15.87 -0.64 -8.49
CA TYR A 120 -16.91 -0.23 -9.44
C TYR A 120 -16.31 0.54 -10.61
N VAL A 121 -16.75 0.23 -11.83
CA VAL A 121 -16.31 0.94 -13.05
C VAL A 121 -17.56 1.45 -13.75
N ASP A 122 -17.78 2.76 -13.71
CA ASP A 122 -18.85 3.38 -14.49
C ASP A 122 -18.48 3.37 -15.99
N LYS A 123 -19.45 3.05 -16.84
CA LYS A 123 -19.27 2.94 -18.30
C LYS A 123 -19.14 4.30 -18.99
N LYS A 124 -19.44 5.41 -18.29
CA LYS A 124 -19.41 6.76 -18.88
C LYS A 124 -18.25 7.63 -18.41
N ILE A 125 -17.72 7.38 -17.22
CA ILE A 125 -16.61 8.12 -16.61
C ILE A 125 -15.78 7.07 -15.86
N PHE A 126 -14.53 6.88 -16.27
CA PHE A 126 -13.61 5.89 -15.73
C PHE A 126 -13.09 6.35 -14.35
N ILE A 127 -13.96 6.50 -13.36
CA ILE A 127 -13.61 6.78 -11.96
C ILE A 127 -13.94 5.52 -11.15
N ILE A 128 -12.91 4.85 -10.66
CA ILE A 128 -13.06 3.79 -9.66
C ILE A 128 -13.17 4.45 -8.29
N MET A 129 -14.37 4.89 -7.93
CA MET A 129 -14.67 5.27 -6.56
C MET A 129 -14.76 4.00 -5.71
N ALA A 130 -13.77 3.79 -4.83
CA ALA A 130 -14.00 2.97 -3.66
C ALA A 130 -15.18 3.62 -2.92
N ARG A 131 -16.32 2.93 -2.88
CA ARG A 131 -17.54 3.43 -2.28
C ARG A 131 -17.26 3.68 -0.80
N HIS A 132 -17.08 4.95 -0.43
CA HIS A 132 -17.09 5.38 0.96
C HIS A 132 -18.43 4.92 1.55
N ILE A 133 -18.36 3.90 2.41
CA ILE A 133 -19.32 3.72 3.49
C ILE A 133 -19.02 4.79 4.52
#